data_AF-A0A7Y3U2U0-F1
#
_entry.id   AF-A0A7Y3U2U0-F1
#
_cell.length_a   1.000
_cell.length_b   1.000
_cell.length_c   1.000
_cell.angle_alpha   90.00
_cell.angle_beta   90.00
_cell.angle_gamma   90.00
#
_symmetry.space_group_name_H-M   'P 1'
#
loop_
_entity.id
_entity.type
_entity.pdbx_description
1 polymer ?
#
loop_
_entity_poly.entity_id
_entity_poly.type
_entity_poly.pdbx_seq_one_letter_code
_entity_poly.pdbx_strand_id
1 'polypeptide(L)'
;MYRGQNIDWPLRPKVGRLVEDGLIRDKSINIEKLEKKLLETFKRFSKPHISELPHNKFQLLALARHHGLLTRLLDRTSSPLVALWFTVEKPCENDYGVVWAFKPIVSDYLKNAKKKEDKLSSIKKTIIVTL
;
A
#
# COMPACT_ATOMS: atom_id res chain seq x y z
N MET A 1 -3.65 11.20 -10.85
CA MET A 1 -3.22 11.01 -9.44
C MET A 1 -1.71 11.18 -9.38
N TYR A 2 -1.17 11.50 -8.22
CA TYR A 2 0.26 11.83 -8.06
C TYR A 2 0.83 11.17 -6.79
N ARG A 3 2.14 10.94 -6.78
CA ARG A 3 2.89 10.53 -5.58
C ARG A 3 4.27 11.18 -5.59
N GLY A 4 4.60 11.90 -4.52
CA GLY A 4 5.95 12.42 -4.30
C GLY A 4 6.83 11.42 -3.59
N GLN A 5 8.10 11.38 -3.96
CA GLN A 5 9.17 10.69 -3.23
C GLN A 5 10.41 11.58 -3.28
N ASN A 6 11.12 11.68 -2.17
CA ASN A 6 12.36 12.46 -2.06
C ASN A 6 13.57 11.80 -2.73
N ILE A 7 13.42 10.55 -3.17
CA ILE A 7 14.39 9.74 -3.91
C ILE A 7 13.62 8.98 -5.00
N ASP A 8 14.23 8.72 -6.14
CA ASP A 8 13.64 7.91 -7.22
C ASP A 8 13.59 6.41 -6.90
N TRP A 9 12.80 6.03 -5.90
CA TRP A 9 12.55 4.63 -5.59
C TRP A 9 11.42 4.04 -6.43
N PRO A 10 11.53 2.75 -6.82
CA PRO A 10 10.44 2.05 -7.46
C PRO A 10 9.14 2.13 -6.66
N LEU A 11 8.03 2.28 -7.36
CA LEU A 11 6.68 2.38 -6.79
C LEU A 11 6.18 1.04 -6.24
N ARG A 12 6.78 0.63 -5.12
CA ARG A 12 6.52 -0.66 -4.47
C ARG A 12 5.93 -0.42 -3.09
N PRO A 13 4.81 -1.11 -2.75
CA PRO A 13 4.26 -1.05 -1.40
C PRO A 13 5.23 -1.69 -0.41
N LYS A 14 5.11 -1.32 0.86
CA LYS A 14 6.03 -1.77 1.92
C LYS A 14 6.18 -3.29 1.97
N VAL A 15 5.09 -4.03 1.81
CA VAL A 15 5.13 -5.51 1.80
C VAL A 15 5.92 -6.09 0.63
N GLY A 16 5.95 -5.41 -0.51
CA GLY A 16 6.69 -5.82 -1.70
C GLY A 16 8.19 -5.59 -1.60
N ARG A 17 8.63 -4.77 -0.64
CA ARG A 17 10.06 -4.51 -0.38
C ARG A 17 10.74 -5.57 0.46
N LEU A 18 9.96 -6.39 1.19
CA LEU A 18 10.47 -7.41 2.11
C LEU A 18 11.47 -8.39 1.46
N VAL A 19 11.21 -8.80 0.21
CA VAL A 19 12.06 -9.77 -0.49
C VAL A 19 13.26 -9.09 -1.17
N GLU A 20 13.08 -7.89 -1.69
CA GLU A 20 14.13 -7.18 -2.44
C GLU A 20 15.15 -6.50 -1.52
N ASP A 21 14.70 -5.95 -0.40
CA ASP A 21 15.57 -5.34 0.62
C ASP A 21 16.30 -6.40 1.46
N GLY A 22 16.14 -7.69 1.13
CA GLY A 22 16.82 -8.81 1.80
C GLY A 22 16.31 -9.13 3.21
N LEU A 23 15.22 -8.49 3.66
CA LEU A 23 14.56 -8.78 4.95
C LEU A 23 14.00 -10.22 4.98
N ILE A 24 13.59 -10.73 3.82
CA ILE A 24 13.22 -12.13 3.62
C ILE A 24 14.18 -12.73 2.58
N ARG A 25 15.07 -13.62 3.05
CA ARG A 25 16.07 -14.29 2.20
C ARG A 25 15.48 -15.41 1.35
N ASP A 26 14.40 -16.01 1.81
CA ASP A 26 13.72 -17.10 1.09
C ASP A 26 12.78 -16.55 0.01
N LYS A 27 13.25 -16.59 -1.24
CA LYS A 27 12.50 -16.16 -2.43
C LYS A 27 11.31 -17.06 -2.77
N SER A 28 11.18 -18.23 -2.13
CA SER A 28 10.02 -19.12 -2.31
C SER A 28 8.79 -18.65 -1.52
N ILE A 29 8.96 -17.70 -0.59
CA ILE A 29 7.88 -17.18 0.22
C ILE A 29 6.87 -16.43 -0.65
N ASN A 30 5.63 -16.91 -0.60
CA ASN A 30 4.51 -16.23 -1.21
C ASN A 30 4.11 -15.02 -0.34
N ILE A 31 4.51 -13.82 -0.77
CA ILE A 31 4.25 -12.54 -0.08
C ILE A 31 2.75 -12.32 0.15
N GLU A 32 1.89 -12.73 -0.78
CA GLU A 32 0.43 -12.57 -0.66
C GLU A 32 -0.12 -13.39 0.51
N LYS A 33 0.32 -14.64 0.62
CA LYS A 33 -0.05 -15.52 1.74
C LYS A 33 0.49 -15.00 3.07
N LEU A 34 1.72 -14.46 3.06
CA LEU A 34 2.31 -13.87 4.26
C LEU A 34 1.51 -12.66 4.74
N GLU A 35 1.24 -11.69 3.85
CA GLU A 35 0.45 -10.50 4.19
C GLU A 35 -0.96 -10.89 4.69
N LYS A 36 -1.60 -11.87 4.05
CA LYS A 36 -2.91 -12.36 4.51
C LYS A 36 -2.83 -12.90 5.94
N LYS A 37 -1.82 -13.74 6.24
CA LYS A 37 -1.60 -14.23 7.61
C LYS A 37 -1.33 -13.08 8.59
N LEU A 38 -0.50 -12.12 8.21
CA LEU A 38 -0.21 -10.94 9.04
C LEU A 38 -1.46 -10.11 9.32
N LEU A 39 -2.33 -9.91 8.33
CA LEU A 39 -3.57 -9.15 8.48
C LEU A 39 -4.60 -9.88 9.37
N GLU A 40 -4.73 -11.20 9.24
CA GLU A 40 -5.60 -12.00 10.12
C GLU A 40 -5.10 -11.99 11.57
N THR A 41 -3.78 -12.12 11.74
CA THR A 41 -3.13 -11.99 13.05
C THR A 41 -3.39 -10.61 13.65
N PHE A 42 -3.19 -9.54 12.88
CA PHE A 42 -3.51 -8.17 13.29
C PHE A 42 -4.97 -8.08 13.74
N LYS A 43 -5.92 -8.51 12.92
CA LYS A 43 -7.36 -8.50 13.26
C LYS A 43 -7.67 -9.21 14.58
N ARG A 44 -7.06 -10.37 14.82
CA ARG A 44 -7.25 -11.15 16.06
C ARG A 44 -6.74 -10.39 17.28
N PHE A 45 -5.55 -9.80 17.18
CA PHE A 45 -4.93 -9.07 18.30
C PHE A 45 -5.49 -7.66 18.48
N SER A 46 -6.06 -7.04 17.46
CA SER A 46 -6.67 -5.71 17.56
C SER A 46 -8.03 -5.71 18.23
N LYS A 47 -8.74 -6.84 18.25
CA LYS A 47 -10.11 -6.94 18.77
C LYS A 47 -10.30 -6.41 20.21
N PRO A 48 -9.36 -6.64 21.17
CA PRO A 48 -9.48 -6.08 22.52
C PRO A 48 -9.16 -4.57 22.60
N HIS A 49 -8.48 -4.01 21.59
CA HIS A 49 -7.95 -2.65 21.62
C HIS A 49 -8.75 -1.65 20.77
N ILE A 50 -9.74 -2.13 19.99
CA ILE A 50 -10.50 -1.31 19.05
C ILE A 50 -11.99 -1.60 19.25
N SER A 51 -12.77 -0.54 19.43
CA SER A 51 -14.21 -0.62 19.72
C SER A 51 -15.00 -1.31 18.60
N GLU A 52 -14.63 -1.05 17.35
CA GLU A 52 -15.26 -1.65 16.17
C GLU A 52 -14.20 -2.00 15.12
N LEU A 53 -14.19 -3.27 14.70
CA LEU A 53 -13.33 -3.71 13.61
C LEU A 53 -13.98 -3.39 12.26
N PRO A 54 -13.23 -2.81 11.31
CA PRO A 54 -13.79 -2.53 9.99
C PRO A 54 -14.27 -3.80 9.30
N HIS A 55 -15.50 -3.77 8.78
CA HIS A 55 -16.05 -4.87 7.97
C HIS A 55 -15.40 -4.93 6.58
N ASN A 56 -14.88 -3.81 6.08
CA ASN A 56 -14.25 -3.72 4.78
C ASN A 56 -12.75 -4.04 4.88
N LYS A 57 -12.27 -5.00 4.07
CA LYS A 57 -10.85 -5.37 3.99
C LYS A 57 -9.92 -4.20 3.71
N PHE A 58 -10.33 -3.22 2.90
CA PHE A 58 -9.51 -2.03 2.60
C PHE A 58 -9.35 -1.12 3.81
N GLN A 59 -10.41 -0.96 4.60
CA GLN A 59 -10.36 -0.20 5.85
C GLN A 59 -9.49 -0.93 6.88
N LEU A 60 -9.60 -2.26 6.96
CA LEU A 60 -8.73 -3.07 7.82
C LEU A 60 -7.25 -2.96 7.41
N LEU A 61 -6.95 -2.96 6.10
CA LEU A 61 -5.59 -2.74 5.58
C LEU A 61 -5.08 -1.33 5.92
N ALA A 62 -5.92 -0.30 5.78
CA ALA A 62 -5.56 1.07 6.11
C ALA A 62 -5.28 1.23 7.62
N LEU A 63 -6.13 0.64 8.46
CA LEU A 63 -5.96 0.58 9.90
C LEU A 63 -4.68 -0.16 10.29
N ALA A 64 -4.45 -1.35 9.74
CA ALA A 64 -3.24 -2.13 10.00
C ALA A 64 -1.98 -1.36 9.59
N ARG A 65 -2.01 -0.64 8.46
CA ARG A 65 -0.92 0.22 8.01
C ARG A 65 -0.66 1.36 8.98
N HIS A 66 -1.69 1.99 9.53
CA HIS A 66 -1.56 3.05 10.52
C HIS A 66 -0.84 2.54 11.78
N HIS A 67 -1.06 1.28 12.16
CA HIS A 67 -0.35 0.58 13.24
C HIS A 67 0.97 -0.07 12.81
N GLY A 68 1.53 0.29 11.66
CA GLY A 68 2.87 -0.12 11.23
C GLY A 68 2.93 -1.45 10.47
N LEU A 69 1.81 -2.13 10.21
CA LEU A 69 1.81 -3.36 9.43
C LEU A 69 2.23 -3.07 7.97
N LEU A 70 3.13 -3.89 7.45
CA LEU A 70 3.55 -3.82 6.06
C LEU A 70 2.42 -4.34 5.17
N THR A 71 1.73 -3.41 4.51
CA THR A 71 0.61 -3.72 3.61
C THR A 71 0.96 -3.45 2.16
N ARG A 72 0.11 -3.95 1.26
CA ARG A 72 0.14 -3.72 -0.19
C ARG A 72 -0.37 -2.33 -0.60
N LEU A 73 -0.80 -1.51 0.35
CA LEU A 73 -1.29 -0.17 0.05
C LEU A 73 -0.14 0.74 -0.41
N LEU A 74 -0.45 1.64 -1.32
CA LEU A 74 0.48 2.68 -1.79
C LEU A 74 -0.23 4.03 -1.69
N ASP A 75 0.39 5.00 -1.01
CA ASP A 75 -0.19 6.32 -0.83
C ASP A 75 -0.08 7.10 -2.15
N ARG A 76 -1.18 7.74 -2.54
CA ARG A 76 -1.26 8.65 -3.68
C ARG A 76 -2.20 9.78 -3.31
N THR A 77 -2.04 10.91 -3.98
CA THR A 77 -2.88 12.10 -3.82
C THR A 77 -3.48 12.52 -5.17
N SER A 78 -4.63 13.17 -5.14
CA SER A 78 -5.19 13.83 -6.34
C SER A 78 -4.50 15.15 -6.66
N SER A 79 -3.84 15.78 -5.66
CA SER A 79 -3.20 17.08 -5.79
C SER A 79 -1.71 16.94 -6.17
N PRO A 80 -1.26 17.52 -7.30
CA PRO A 80 0.15 17.51 -7.67
C PRO A 80 1.00 18.33 -6.69
N LEU A 81 0.46 19.40 -6.10
CA LEU A 81 1.17 20.21 -5.12
C LEU A 81 1.44 19.45 -3.82
N VAL A 82 0.48 18.65 -3.36
CA VAL A 82 0.68 17.77 -2.20
C VAL A 82 1.76 16.72 -2.49
N ALA A 83 1.77 16.16 -3.70
CA ALA A 83 2.83 15.24 -4.11
C ALA A 83 4.19 15.95 -4.13
N LEU A 84 4.27 17.14 -4.72
CA LEU A 84 5.50 17.93 -4.75
C LEU A 84 6.02 18.23 -3.34
N TRP A 85 5.13 18.55 -2.40
CA TRP A 85 5.52 18.77 -1.00
C TRP A 85 6.23 17.55 -0.41
N PHE A 86 5.69 16.33 -0.58
CA PHE A 86 6.36 15.09 -0.15
C PHE A 86 7.69 14.82 -0.87
N THR A 87 7.87 15.36 -2.06
CA THR A 87 9.13 15.27 -2.80
C THR A 87 10.22 16.14 -2.18
N VAL A 88 9.86 17.32 -1.65
CA VAL A 88 10.84 18.35 -1.23
C VAL A 88 10.96 18.56 0.28
N GLU A 89 10.00 18.09 1.10
CA GLU A 89 10.00 18.31 2.56
C GLU A 89 11.24 17.72 3.25
N LYS A 90 11.77 16.61 2.72
CA LYS A 90 12.94 15.90 3.26
C LYS A 90 13.89 15.51 2.13
N PRO A 91 14.65 16.47 1.56
CA PRO A 91 15.50 16.20 0.40
C PRO A 91 16.59 15.18 0.76
N CYS A 92 16.95 14.33 -0.20
CA CYS A 92 18.12 13.48 -0.08
C CYS A 92 19.34 14.25 -0.58
N GLU A 93 20.44 14.29 0.19
CA GLU A 93 21.63 15.10 -0.17
C GLU A 93 22.30 14.63 -1.47
N ASN A 94 22.19 13.33 -1.79
CA ASN A 94 22.89 12.70 -2.91
C ASN A 94 21.95 12.18 -4.02
N ASP A 95 20.67 12.58 -4.01
CA ASP A 95 19.71 12.11 -5.00
C ASP A 95 18.63 13.17 -5.31
N TYR A 96 17.90 12.98 -6.41
CA TYR A 96 16.81 13.85 -6.81
C TYR A 96 15.46 13.31 -6.36
N GLY A 97 14.60 14.24 -5.94
CA GLY A 97 13.20 13.94 -5.68
C GLY A 97 12.41 13.76 -6.98
N VAL A 98 11.40 12.89 -6.94
CA VAL A 98 10.52 12.60 -8.08
C VAL A 98 9.05 12.78 -7.73
N VAL A 99 8.27 13.24 -8.72
CA VAL A 99 6.81 13.24 -8.67
C VAL A 99 6.29 12.28 -9.73
N TRP A 100 5.73 11.17 -9.28
CA TRP A 100 5.10 10.19 -10.16
C TRP A 100 3.68 10.64 -10.53
N ALA A 101 3.37 10.68 -11.81
CA ALA A 101 2.04 10.97 -12.33
C ALA A 101 1.38 9.68 -12.85
N PHE A 102 0.16 9.43 -12.38
CA PHE A 102 -0.65 8.29 -12.80
C PHE A 102 -1.86 8.79 -13.59
N LYS A 103 -2.05 8.23 -14.78
CA LYS A 103 -3.24 8.40 -15.62
C LYS A 103 -4.10 7.13 -15.55
N PRO A 104 -4.96 6.99 -14.52
CA PRO A 104 -5.79 5.81 -14.39
C PRO A 104 -6.87 5.74 -15.46
N ILE A 105 -7.18 4.53 -15.91
CA ILE A 105 -8.32 4.24 -16.78
C ILE A 105 -9.49 3.68 -15.97
N VAL A 106 -10.70 3.70 -16.54
CA VAL A 106 -11.93 3.26 -15.86
C VAL A 106 -11.83 1.82 -15.32
N SER A 107 -11.04 0.95 -15.95
CA SER A 107 -10.83 -0.43 -15.48
C SER A 107 -9.92 -0.57 -14.25
N ASP A 108 -9.19 0.49 -13.89
CA ASP A 108 -8.30 0.49 -12.72
C ASP A 108 -9.07 0.74 -11.42
N TYR A 109 -10.26 1.34 -11.52
CA TYR A 109 -11.13 1.62 -10.39
C TYR A 109 -11.94 0.38 -10.00
N LEU A 110 -11.97 0.07 -8.70
CA LEU A 110 -12.86 -0.94 -8.16
C LEU A 110 -14.31 -0.45 -8.14
N LYS A 111 -15.10 -0.89 -9.12
CA LYS A 111 -16.51 -0.51 -9.27
C LYS A 111 -17.46 -1.05 -8.18
N ASN A 112 -17.00 -1.91 -7.26
CA ASN A 112 -17.75 -2.40 -6.08
C ASN A 112 -16.82 -3.15 -5.12
N ALA A 113 -16.49 -2.55 -3.96
CA ALA A 113 -15.56 -3.15 -2.98
C ALA A 113 -16.04 -4.49 -2.41
N LYS A 114 -17.37 -4.71 -2.32
CA LYS A 114 -17.98 -5.91 -1.71
C LYS A 114 -17.95 -7.18 -2.58
N LYS A 115 -17.80 -7.08 -3.91
CA LYS A 115 -18.04 -8.21 -4.85
C LYS A 115 -16.76 -8.79 -5.49
N LYS A 116 -15.57 -8.34 -5.08
CA LYS A 116 -14.28 -8.68 -5.74
C LYS A 116 -13.12 -8.93 -4.76
N GLU A 117 -13.39 -9.42 -3.56
CA GLU A 117 -12.33 -9.81 -2.61
C GLU A 117 -11.43 -10.93 -3.16
N ASP A 118 -11.95 -11.80 -4.04
CA ASP A 118 -11.22 -12.93 -4.64
C ASP A 118 -10.26 -12.55 -5.78
N LYS A 119 -10.50 -11.44 -6.48
CA LYS A 119 -9.59 -10.93 -7.53
C LYS A 119 -8.44 -10.09 -6.97
N LEU A 120 -8.43 -9.88 -5.65
CA LEU A 120 -7.37 -9.17 -4.94
C LEU A 120 -6.19 -10.07 -4.57
N SER A 121 -6.18 -11.33 -4.98
CA SER A 121 -5.10 -12.27 -4.67
C SER A 121 -3.77 -11.81 -5.25
N SER A 122 -3.72 -11.41 -6.52
CA SER A 122 -2.45 -11.11 -7.20
C SER A 122 -1.89 -9.71 -6.89
N ILE A 123 -0.68 -9.66 -6.31
CA ILE A 123 0.12 -8.43 -6.15
C ILE A 123 0.57 -7.84 -7.49
N LYS A 124 0.40 -8.57 -8.61
CA LYS A 124 0.87 -8.15 -9.94
C LYS A 124 0.09 -7.00 -10.58
N LYS A 125 -1.07 -6.61 -10.03
CA LYS A 125 -1.91 -5.56 -10.61
C LYS A 125 -2.13 -4.39 -9.66
N THR A 126 -1.92 -3.19 -10.17
CA THR A 126 -2.31 -1.95 -9.48
C THR A 126 -3.81 -1.73 -9.62
N ILE A 127 -4.49 -1.52 -8.50
CA ILE A 127 -5.91 -1.22 -8.43
C ILE A 127 -6.13 0.04 -7.59
N ILE A 128 -7.04 0.90 -8.02
CA ILE A 128 -7.39 2.13 -7.33
C ILE A 128 -8.67 1.90 -6.52
N VAL A 129 -8.57 2.23 -5.23
CA VAL A 129 -9.66 2.20 -4.26
C VAL A 129 -9.92 3.64 -3.85
N THR A 130 -11.14 4.12 -4.06
CA THR A 130 -11.67 5.32 -3.42
C THR A 130 -12.31 4.87 -2.11
N LEU A 131 -11.72 5.31 -0.98
CA LEU A 131 -12.22 5.06 0.36
C LEU A 131 -13.27 6.09 0.77
#